data_AF-A0A948LZ19-F1
#
_entry.id   AF-A0A948LZ19-F1
#
_cell.length_a   1.000
_cell.length_b   1.000
_cell.length_c   1.000
_cell.angle_alpha   90.00
_cell.angle_beta   90.00
_cell.angle_gamma   90.00
#
_symmetry.space_group_name_H-M   'P 1'
#
loop_
_entity.id
_entity.type
_entity.pdbx_description
1 polymer ?
#
loop_
_entity_poly.entity_id
_entity_poly.type
_entity_poly.pdbx_seq_one_letter_code
_entity_poly.pdbx_strand_id
1 'polypeptide(L)'
;MNLETWELLSYIVTVVGLPLAIFVFIFEQRKERDNEDEEVYQLLSDNYQDFLKVALENPDLRLFSAASTPLLDDQQRERMYIIFSMLISLFERAYLLLYEDKMSDKQLRRWRSWEDYMREWCQREDFRTALGEQLRGEDPDFVTYLRTLAENRDPA
;
A
#
# COMPACT_ATOMS: atom_id res chain seq x y z
N MET A 1 16.24 58.54 0.63
CA MET A 1 16.03 57.60 -0.50
C MET A 1 15.12 58.26 -1.51
N ASN A 2 15.46 58.21 -2.79
CA ASN A 2 14.67 58.82 -3.87
C ASN A 2 13.52 57.87 -4.30
N LEU A 3 12.46 58.42 -4.88
CA LEU A 3 11.29 57.68 -5.37
C LEU A 3 11.70 56.60 -6.41
N GLU A 4 12.62 56.93 -7.31
CA GLU A 4 13.16 56.00 -8.33
C GLU A 4 13.80 54.75 -7.72
N THR A 5 14.43 54.87 -6.55
CA THR A 5 15.00 53.72 -5.84
C THR A 5 13.90 52.79 -5.35
N TRP A 6 12.78 53.33 -4.88
CA TRP A 6 11.63 52.54 -4.45
C TRP A 6 10.91 51.86 -5.62
N GLU A 7 10.80 52.53 -6.77
CA GLU A 7 10.23 51.95 -7.99
C GLU A 7 11.11 50.85 -8.58
N LEU A 8 12.44 51.02 -8.61
CA LEU A 8 13.35 49.96 -9.05
C LEU A 8 13.25 48.72 -8.15
N LEU A 9 13.15 48.92 -6.84
CA LEU A 9 12.97 47.83 -5.87
C LEU A 9 11.64 47.10 -6.08
N SER A 10 10.54 47.82 -6.36
CA SER A 10 9.26 47.18 -6.64
C SER A 10 9.33 46.34 -7.92
N TYR A 11 9.97 46.83 -8.98
CA TYR A 11 10.18 46.04 -10.20
C TYR A 11 11.05 44.80 -9.95
N ILE A 12 12.11 44.89 -9.14
CA ILE A 12 12.91 43.71 -8.76
C ILE A 12 12.03 42.68 -8.04
N VAL A 13 11.22 43.09 -7.06
CA VAL A 13 10.31 42.18 -6.35
C VAL A 13 9.27 41.58 -7.29
N THR A 14 8.72 42.34 -8.24
CA THR A 14 7.72 41.80 -9.17
C THR A 14 8.34 40.88 -10.22
N VAL A 15 9.52 41.19 -10.75
CA VAL A 15 10.16 40.41 -11.83
C VAL A 15 10.95 39.22 -11.29
N VAL A 16 11.52 39.31 -10.08
CA VAL A 16 12.31 38.25 -9.46
C VAL A 16 11.56 37.58 -8.32
N GLY A 17 11.01 38.38 -7.41
CA GLY A 17 10.34 37.87 -6.21
C GLY A 17 9.09 37.05 -6.52
N LEU A 18 8.20 37.50 -7.41
CA LEU A 18 6.99 36.77 -7.74
C LEU A 18 7.28 35.45 -8.47
N PRO A 19 8.12 35.39 -9.54
CA PRO A 19 8.49 34.11 -10.15
C PRO A 19 9.22 33.17 -9.20
N LEU A 20 10.09 33.70 -8.32
CA LEU A 20 10.75 32.89 -7.29
C LEU A 20 9.73 32.31 -6.30
N ALA A 21 8.75 33.10 -5.85
CA ALA A 21 7.70 32.63 -4.95
C ALA A 21 6.85 31.52 -5.61
N ILE A 22 6.48 31.68 -6.90
CA ILE A 22 5.76 30.64 -7.66
C ILE A 22 6.62 29.38 -7.77
N PHE A 23 7.92 29.53 -8.08
CA PHE A 23 8.84 28.40 -8.19
C PHE A 23 8.96 27.64 -6.87
N VAL A 24 9.18 28.35 -5.75
CA VAL A 24 9.27 27.76 -4.41
C VAL A 24 7.97 27.07 -4.04
N PHE A 25 6.82 27.69 -4.31
CA PHE A 25 5.51 27.11 -4.05
C PHE A 25 5.31 25.78 -4.81
N ILE A 26 5.65 25.72 -6.10
CA ILE A 26 5.56 24.48 -6.88
C ILE A 26 6.55 23.42 -6.34
N PHE A 27 7.75 23.84 -5.94
CA PHE A 27 8.73 22.92 -5.36
C PHE A 27 8.27 22.34 -4.02
N GLU A 28 7.73 23.17 -3.14
CA GLU A 28 7.17 22.76 -1.84
C GLU A 28 5.97 21.83 -2.03
N GLN A 29 5.05 22.15 -2.94
CA GLN A 29 3.89 21.30 -3.21
C GLN A 29 4.28 19.91 -3.73
N ARG A 30 5.31 19.83 -4.59
CA ARG A 30 5.82 18.52 -5.04
C ARG A 30 6.46 17.74 -3.90
N LYS A 31 7.23 18.41 -3.04
CA LYS A 31 7.85 17.79 -1.87
C LYS A 31 6.81 17.32 -0.84
N GLU A 32 5.76 18.10 -0.62
CA GLU A 32 4.66 17.76 0.29
C GLU A 32 3.95 16.50 -0.19
N ARG A 33 3.60 16.42 -1.49
CA ARG A 33 3.01 15.22 -2.08
C ARG A 33 3.91 13.98 -1.96
N ASP A 34 5.21 14.14 -2.22
CA ASP A 34 6.17 13.03 -2.07
C ASP A 34 6.27 12.53 -0.62
N ASN A 35 6.08 13.42 0.36
CA ASN A 35 6.03 13.08 1.79
C ASN A 35 4.72 12.39 2.16
N GLU A 36 3.57 12.90 1.71
CA GLU A 36 2.25 12.27 1.94
C GLU A 36 2.24 10.82 1.43
N ASP A 37 2.74 10.59 0.20
CA ASP A 37 2.87 9.24 -0.37
C ASP A 37 3.77 8.33 0.48
N GLU A 38 4.79 8.90 1.14
CA GLU A 38 5.69 8.18 2.03
C GLU A 38 5.07 7.83 3.38
N GLU A 39 4.28 8.75 3.95
CA GLU A 39 3.51 8.51 5.17
C GLU A 39 2.46 7.42 4.97
N VAL A 40 1.73 7.44 3.85
CA VAL A 40 0.76 6.38 3.49
C VAL A 40 1.46 5.02 3.37
N TYR A 41 2.60 4.98 2.68
CA TYR A 41 3.39 3.75 2.55
C TYR A 41 3.90 3.23 3.90
N GLN A 42 4.39 4.12 4.77
CA GLN A 42 4.86 3.76 6.10
C GLN A 42 3.71 3.21 6.96
N LEU A 43 2.55 3.88 6.95
CA LEU A 43 1.36 3.43 7.68
C LEU A 43 0.92 2.02 7.25
N LEU A 44 0.89 1.76 5.95
CA LEU A 44 0.55 0.44 5.44
C LEU A 44 1.60 -0.61 5.85
N SER A 45 2.88 -0.25 5.81
CA SER A 45 3.98 -1.13 6.24
C SER A 45 3.90 -1.46 7.73
N ASP A 46 3.58 -0.48 8.57
CA ASP A 46 3.39 -0.65 10.01
C ASP A 46 2.19 -1.57 10.30
N ASN A 47 1.07 -1.39 9.59
CA ASN A 47 -0.10 -2.27 9.68
C ASN A 47 0.24 -3.72 9.27
N TYR A 48 1.09 -3.90 8.25
CA TYR A 48 1.57 -5.23 7.88
C TYR A 48 2.46 -5.83 8.96
N GLN A 49 3.35 -5.04 9.55
CA GLN A 49 4.18 -5.49 10.67
C GLN A 49 3.33 -5.94 11.86
N ASP A 50 2.24 -5.23 12.16
CA ASP A 50 1.30 -5.63 13.21
C ASP A 50 0.56 -6.93 12.87
N PHE A 51 0.15 -7.11 11.62
CA PHE A 51 -0.35 -8.41 11.14
C PHE A 51 0.67 -9.54 11.35
N LEU A 52 1.95 -9.30 11.02
CA LEU A 52 3.01 -10.30 11.23
C LEU A 52 3.20 -10.67 12.71
N LYS A 53 3.03 -9.71 13.63
CA LYS A 53 3.05 -9.99 15.08
C LYS A 53 1.89 -10.90 15.47
N VAL A 54 0.68 -10.64 14.98
CA VAL A 54 -0.49 -11.51 15.23
C VAL A 54 -0.23 -12.92 14.71
N ALA A 55 0.34 -13.06 13.52
CA ALA A 55 0.70 -14.37 12.98
C ALA A 55 1.78 -15.07 13.81
N LEU A 56 2.77 -14.32 14.33
CA LEU A 56 3.82 -14.84 15.21
C LEU A 56 3.27 -15.34 16.55
N GLU A 57 2.23 -14.71 17.08
CA GLU A 57 1.51 -15.13 18.29
C GLU A 57 0.64 -16.37 18.09
N ASN A 58 0.41 -16.79 16.84
CA ASN A 58 -0.37 -17.98 16.47
C ASN A 58 0.47 -19.02 15.69
N PRO A 59 1.61 -19.48 16.25
CA PRO A 59 2.55 -20.37 15.54
C PRO A 59 1.95 -21.74 15.24
N ASP A 60 0.93 -22.16 16.00
CA ASP A 60 0.22 -23.42 15.83
C ASP A 60 -0.55 -23.48 14.49
N LEU A 61 -0.93 -22.32 13.94
CA LEU A 61 -1.59 -22.21 12.63
C LEU A 61 -0.64 -22.40 11.45
N ARG A 62 0.68 -22.33 11.67
CA ARG A 62 1.72 -22.58 10.64
C ARG A 62 1.57 -21.70 9.38
N LEU A 63 1.15 -20.44 9.56
CA LEU A 63 0.87 -19.49 8.49
C LEU A 63 2.05 -19.20 7.54
N PHE A 64 3.28 -19.38 8.00
CA PHE A 64 4.51 -19.19 7.21
C PHE A 64 5.30 -20.49 6.99
N SER A 65 4.74 -21.65 7.32
CA SER A 65 5.40 -22.94 7.09
C SER A 65 5.13 -23.47 5.68
N ALA A 66 6.13 -24.15 5.09
CA ALA A 66 6.01 -24.82 3.80
C ALA A 66 5.23 -26.15 3.84
N ALA A 67 4.98 -26.71 5.04
CA ALA A 67 4.24 -27.96 5.21
C ALA A 67 2.73 -27.72 5.08
N SER A 68 2.00 -28.64 4.45
CA SER A 68 0.52 -28.61 4.36
C SER A 68 -0.10 -28.26 5.71
N THR A 69 -1.09 -27.38 5.67
CA THR A 69 -1.86 -26.90 6.81
C THR A 69 -2.24 -28.10 7.70
N PRO A 70 -1.90 -28.08 9.00
CA PRO A 70 -2.26 -29.17 9.90
C PRO A 70 -3.78 -29.33 9.95
N LEU A 71 -4.25 -30.50 10.38
CA LEU A 71 -5.68 -30.72 10.60
C LEU A 71 -6.13 -29.80 11.74
N LEU A 72 -6.70 -28.63 11.40
CA LEU A 72 -7.05 -27.60 12.37
C LEU A 72 -8.30 -27.99 13.16
N ASP A 73 -8.26 -27.74 14.47
CA ASP A 73 -9.47 -27.75 15.30
C ASP A 73 -10.38 -26.54 14.99
N ASP A 74 -11.58 -26.53 15.55
CA ASP A 74 -12.57 -25.48 15.24
C ASP A 74 -12.12 -24.09 15.73
N GLN A 75 -11.41 -24.00 16.86
CA GLN A 75 -10.87 -22.74 17.38
C GLN A 75 -9.74 -22.20 16.50
N GLN A 76 -8.88 -23.08 15.99
CA GLN A 76 -7.81 -22.75 15.06
C GLN A 76 -8.37 -22.26 13.72
N ARG A 77 -9.43 -22.89 13.21
CA ARG A 77 -10.11 -22.43 11.98
C ARG A 77 -10.70 -21.04 12.16
N GLU A 78 -11.35 -20.76 13.30
CA GLU A 78 -11.90 -19.43 13.59
C GLU A 78 -10.81 -18.36 13.67
N ARG A 79 -9.70 -18.64 14.38
CA ARG A 79 -8.55 -17.72 14.42
C ARG A 79 -7.95 -17.49 13.04
N MET A 80 -7.73 -18.56 12.26
CA MET A 80 -7.19 -18.45 10.91
C MET A 80 -8.11 -17.63 10.00
N TYR A 81 -9.42 -17.82 10.10
CA TYR A 81 -10.40 -17.03 9.36
C TYR A 81 -10.25 -15.54 9.68
N ILE A 82 -10.22 -15.17 10.96
CA ILE A 82 -10.04 -13.76 11.38
C ILE A 82 -8.72 -13.19 10.86
N ILE A 83 -7.62 -13.95 10.96
CA ILE A 83 -6.30 -13.53 10.48
C ILE A 83 -6.31 -13.29 8.97
N PHE A 84 -6.93 -14.17 8.19
CA PHE A 84 -7.07 -13.96 6.75
C PHE A 84 -7.98 -12.76 6.43
N SER A 85 -9.06 -12.55 7.18
CA SER A 85 -9.89 -11.34 7.01
C SER A 85 -9.09 -10.06 7.28
N MET A 86 -8.24 -10.05 8.32
CA MET A 86 -7.34 -8.93 8.59
C MET A 86 -6.38 -8.68 7.42
N LEU A 87 -5.79 -9.74 6.86
CA LEU A 87 -4.86 -9.64 5.74
C LEU A 87 -5.53 -9.13 4.47
N ILE A 88 -6.71 -9.66 4.13
CA ILE A 88 -7.48 -9.24 2.95
C ILE A 88 -7.86 -7.76 3.06
N SER A 89 -8.34 -7.31 4.23
CA SER A 89 -8.66 -5.88 4.43
C SER A 89 -7.42 -4.98 4.31
N LEU A 90 -6.24 -5.45 4.75
CA LEU A 90 -4.99 -4.71 4.55
C LEU A 90 -4.60 -4.64 3.07
N PHE A 91 -4.75 -5.74 2.32
CA PHE A 91 -4.50 -5.76 0.88
C PHE A 91 -5.46 -4.87 0.11
N GLU A 92 -6.74 -4.86 0.45
CA GLU A 92 -7.74 -3.95 -0.13
C GLU A 92 -7.30 -2.50 0.11
N ARG A 93 -6.94 -2.16 1.36
CA ARG A 93 -6.48 -0.81 1.68
C ARG A 93 -5.21 -0.44 0.92
N ALA A 94 -4.26 -1.36 0.78
CA ALA A 94 -3.05 -1.11 -0.01
C ALA A 94 -3.40 -0.88 -1.49
N TYR A 95 -4.33 -1.64 -2.05
CA TYR A 95 -4.83 -1.44 -3.40
C TYR A 95 -5.47 -0.05 -3.55
N LEU A 96 -6.43 0.30 -2.70
CA LEU A 96 -7.13 1.58 -2.80
C LEU A 96 -6.23 2.82 -2.59
N LEU A 97 -5.17 2.70 -1.78
CA LEU A 97 -4.30 3.84 -1.45
C LEU A 97 -3.04 3.94 -2.31
N LEU A 98 -2.53 2.83 -2.85
CA LEU A 98 -1.26 2.82 -3.60
C LEU A 98 -1.43 2.45 -5.08
N TYR A 99 -2.51 1.77 -5.46
CA TYR A 99 -2.70 1.34 -6.85
C TYR A 99 -3.23 2.49 -7.72
N GLU A 100 -2.57 2.70 -8.85
CA GLU A 100 -2.93 3.63 -9.91
C GLU A 100 -2.54 3.00 -11.25
N ASP A 101 -3.33 3.21 -12.30
CA ASP A 101 -2.98 2.74 -13.66
C ASP A 101 -1.65 3.33 -14.17
N LYS A 102 -1.29 4.53 -13.69
CA LYS A 102 -0.12 5.29 -14.13
C LYS A 102 0.72 5.75 -12.95
N MET A 103 1.61 4.88 -12.52
CA MET A 103 2.54 5.16 -11.43
C MET A 103 3.87 5.75 -11.91
N SER A 104 4.47 6.61 -11.09
CA SER A 104 5.91 6.92 -11.16
C SER A 104 6.76 5.70 -10.79
N ASP A 105 8.05 5.71 -11.13
CA ASP A 105 8.97 4.63 -10.76
C ASP A 105 9.04 4.39 -9.24
N LYS A 106 8.86 5.43 -8.41
CA LYS A 106 8.87 5.32 -6.94
C LYS A 106 7.61 4.61 -6.46
N GLN A 107 6.44 5.03 -6.93
CA GLN A 107 5.15 4.42 -6.59
C GLN A 107 5.10 2.96 -7.07
N LEU A 108 5.55 2.68 -8.30
CA LEU A 108 5.56 1.33 -8.87
C LEU A 108 6.43 0.37 -8.05
N ARG A 109 7.59 0.82 -7.57
CA ARG A 109 8.42 0.01 -6.67
C ARG A 109 7.71 -0.33 -5.35
N ARG A 110 7.02 0.64 -4.75
CA ARG A 110 6.24 0.42 -3.52
C ARG A 110 5.08 -0.55 -3.77
N TRP A 111 4.36 -0.38 -4.87
CA TRP A 111 3.27 -1.25 -5.27
C TRP A 111 3.74 -2.70 -5.50
N ARG A 112 4.87 -2.89 -6.19
CA ARG A 112 5.42 -4.23 -6.43
C ARG A 112 5.68 -5.00 -5.15
N SER A 113 6.18 -4.37 -4.09
CA SER A 113 6.32 -5.03 -2.79
C SER A 113 4.99 -5.58 -2.26
N TRP A 114 3.90 -4.82 -2.39
CA TRP A 114 2.57 -5.25 -1.99
C TRP A 114 2.02 -6.35 -2.89
N GLU A 115 2.21 -6.22 -4.21
CA GLU A 115 1.83 -7.24 -5.16
C GLU A 115 2.56 -8.57 -4.88
N ASP A 116 3.85 -8.53 -4.55
CA ASP A 116 4.65 -9.70 -4.18
C ASP A 116 4.10 -10.37 -2.91
N TYR A 117 3.76 -9.60 -1.87
CA TYR A 117 3.08 -10.16 -0.68
C TYR A 117 1.75 -10.81 -1.04
N MET A 118 0.91 -10.16 -1.84
CA MET A 118 -0.35 -10.74 -2.29
C MET A 118 -0.13 -12.04 -3.08
N ARG A 119 0.89 -12.08 -3.95
CA ARG A 119 1.27 -13.29 -4.71
C ARG A 119 1.70 -14.42 -3.79
N GLU A 120 2.59 -14.16 -2.83
CA GLU A 120 3.05 -15.16 -1.86
C GLU A 120 1.89 -15.80 -1.09
N TRP A 121 0.95 -14.99 -0.61
CA TRP A 121 -0.23 -15.48 0.09
C TRP A 121 -1.19 -16.23 -0.84
N CYS A 122 -1.38 -15.76 -2.07
CA CYS A 122 -2.19 -16.45 -3.07
C CYS A 122 -1.59 -17.79 -3.51
N GLN A 123 -0.29 -18.05 -3.32
CA GLN A 123 0.28 -19.38 -3.60
C GLN A 123 -0.17 -20.44 -2.58
N ARG A 124 -0.62 -20.03 -1.40
CA ARG A 124 -1.10 -20.95 -0.36
C ARG A 124 -2.49 -21.49 -0.67
N GLU A 125 -2.68 -22.79 -0.47
CA GLU A 125 -3.96 -23.46 -0.75
C GLU A 125 -5.08 -23.08 0.22
N ASP A 126 -4.75 -22.97 1.51
CA ASP A 126 -5.70 -22.59 2.55
C ASP A 126 -6.23 -21.16 2.35
N PHE A 127 -5.34 -20.21 2.05
CA PHE A 127 -5.70 -18.84 1.74
C PHE A 127 -6.60 -18.76 0.49
N ARG A 128 -6.23 -19.41 -0.62
CA ARG A 128 -7.05 -19.43 -1.85
C ARG A 128 -8.44 -20.01 -1.62
N THR A 129 -8.54 -21.05 -0.80
CA THR A 129 -9.84 -21.67 -0.48
C THR A 129 -10.72 -20.70 0.32
N ALA A 130 -10.11 -19.90 1.19
CA ALA A 130 -10.83 -18.91 2.00
C ALA A 130 -11.25 -17.65 1.20
N LEU A 131 -10.50 -17.27 0.14
CA LEU A 131 -10.78 -16.09 -0.70
C LEU A 131 -12.23 -16.04 -1.20
N GLY A 132 -12.82 -17.18 -1.57
CA GLY A 132 -14.16 -17.22 -2.17
C GLY A 132 -15.25 -16.61 -1.27
N GLU A 133 -15.23 -16.95 0.03
CA GLU A 133 -16.16 -16.39 1.02
C GLU A 133 -15.66 -15.04 1.55
N GLN A 134 -14.36 -14.88 1.78
CA GLN A 134 -13.81 -13.70 2.43
C GLN A 134 -13.78 -12.44 1.54
N LEU A 135 -13.76 -12.60 0.22
CA LEU A 135 -13.82 -11.47 -0.72
C LEU A 135 -15.25 -10.94 -0.93
N ARG A 136 -16.27 -11.49 -0.26
CA ARG A 136 -17.63 -10.99 -0.38
C ARG A 136 -17.78 -9.66 0.36
N GLY A 137 -18.04 -8.60 -0.39
CA GLY A 137 -18.30 -7.26 0.15
C GLY A 137 -17.10 -6.32 0.10
N GLU A 138 -15.93 -6.83 -0.30
CA GLU A 138 -14.74 -6.03 -0.62
C GLU A 138 -14.93 -5.31 -1.97
N ASP A 139 -14.07 -4.32 -2.26
CA ASP A 139 -14.08 -3.55 -3.48
C ASP A 139 -14.03 -4.43 -4.76
N PRO A 140 -14.93 -4.25 -5.74
CA PRO A 140 -15.00 -5.11 -6.92
C PRO A 140 -13.71 -5.14 -7.78
N ASP A 141 -13.00 -4.02 -7.87
CA ASP A 141 -11.78 -3.90 -8.67
C ASP A 141 -10.63 -4.63 -7.96
N PHE A 142 -10.51 -4.44 -6.63
CA PHE A 142 -9.59 -5.21 -5.79
C PHE A 142 -9.86 -6.72 -5.85
N VAL A 143 -11.13 -7.14 -5.74
CA VAL A 143 -11.52 -8.56 -5.82
C VAL A 143 -11.10 -9.16 -7.15
N THR A 144 -11.32 -8.43 -8.25
CA THR A 144 -10.91 -8.88 -9.59
C THR A 144 -9.40 -8.96 -9.72
N TYR A 145 -8.69 -7.96 -9.19
CA TYR A 145 -7.23 -7.91 -9.17
C TYR A 145 -6.63 -9.10 -8.42
N LEU A 146 -7.07 -9.35 -7.18
CA LEU A 146 -6.53 -10.41 -6.34
C LEU A 146 -6.86 -11.81 -6.89
N ARG A 147 -8.06 -12.00 -7.47
CA ARG A 147 -8.41 -13.26 -8.14
C ARG A 147 -7.50 -13.53 -9.34
N THR A 148 -7.29 -12.52 -10.17
CA THR A 148 -6.38 -12.60 -11.33
C THR A 148 -4.96 -12.93 -10.87
N LEU A 149 -4.52 -12.35 -9.76
CA LEU A 149 -3.22 -12.62 -9.16
C LEU A 149 -3.10 -14.08 -8.67
N ALA A 150 -4.15 -14.61 -8.06
CA ALA A 150 -4.20 -15.99 -7.58
C ALA A 150 -4.25 -17.04 -8.70
N GLU A 151 -4.78 -16.68 -9.88
CA GLU A 151 -4.84 -17.54 -11.07
C GLU A 151 -3.52 -17.54 -11.85
N ASN A 152 -2.84 -16.39 -11.92
CA ASN A 152 -1.57 -16.22 -12.63
C ASN A 152 -0.40 -16.77 -11.83
N ARG A 153 -0.28 -18.11 -11.82
CA ARG A 153 0.86 -18.81 -11.25
C ARG A 153 2.07 -18.60 -12.16
N ASP A 154 3.04 -17.79 -11.73
CA ASP A 154 4.37 -17.83 -12.36
C ASP A 154 4.92 -19.26 -12.18
N PRO A 155 5.32 -19.94 -13.26
CA PRO A 155 6.02 -21.21 -13.14
C PRO A 155 7.36 -20.94 -12.47
N ALA A 156 7.50 -21.45 -11.24
CA ALA A 156 8.72 -21.41 -10.46
C ALA A 156 9.96 -21.93 -11.23
#